data_AF-A0A971B6E8-F1
#
_entry.id   AF-A0A971B6E8-F1
#
_cell.length_a   1.000
_cell.length_b   1.000
_cell.length_c   1.000
_cell.angle_alpha   90.00
_cell.angle_beta   90.00
_cell.angle_gamma   90.00
#
_symmetry.space_group_name_H-M   'P 1'
#
loop_
_entity.id
_entity.type
_entity.pdbx_description
1 polymer ?
#
loop_
_entity_poly.entity_id
_entity_poly.type
_entity_poly.pdbx_seq_one_letter_code
_entity_poly.pdbx_strand_id
1 'polypeptide(L)' 'MKVAVLIHGLLAITSATAFAGYSVDVRLDKSDGYYKVGDEAVCTATLMNDGKPAVGEKLRC' A
#
# COMPACT_ATOMS: atom_id res chain seq x y z
N MET A 1 -28.38 27.41 23.73
CA MET A 1 -27.19 27.32 22.85
C MET A 1 -25.96 27.09 23.71
N LYS A 2 -25.50 25.83 23.88
CA LYS A 2 -24.22 25.50 24.52
C LYS A 2 -23.83 24.02 24.46
N VAL A 3 -24.75 23.12 24.08
CA VAL A 3 -24.46 21.67 23.99
C VAL A 3 -24.06 21.22 22.57
N ALA A 4 -24.57 21.88 21.53
CA ALA A 4 -24.29 21.51 20.14
C ALA A 4 -22.83 21.74 19.67
N VAL A 5 -22.07 22.58 20.40
CA VAL A 5 -20.69 22.93 20.02
C VAL A 5 -19.68 21.87 20.51
N LEU A 6 -19.99 21.12 21.58
CA LEU A 6 -19.07 20.09 22.09
C LEU A 6 -19.02 18.84 21.21
N ILE A 7 -20.11 18.51 20.50
CA ILE A 7 -20.22 17.25 19.74
C ILE A 7 -19.49 17.35 18.39
N HIS A 8 -19.33 18.55 17.84
CA HIS A 8 -18.58 18.77 16.59
C HIS A 8 -17.06 18.75 16.78
N GLY A 9 -16.56 18.85 18.02
CA GLY A 9 -15.13 18.77 18.32
C GLY A 9 -14.56 17.35 18.37
N LEU A 10 -15.43 16.33 18.50
CA LEU A 10 -15.00 14.94 18.68
C LEU A 10 -14.89 14.16 17.36
N LEU A 11 -15.45 14.67 16.26
CA LEU A 11 -15.52 13.96 14.98
C LEU A 11 -14.28 14.11 14.08
N ALA A 12 -13.29 14.90 14.51
CA ALA A 12 -12.10 15.22 13.72
C ALA A 12 -10.83 14.47 14.18
N ILE A 13 -10.96 13.45 15.03
CA ILE A 13 -9.83 12.57 15.36
C ILE A 13 -9.79 11.44 14.32
N THR A 14 -9.23 11.84 13.18
CA THR A 14 -8.37 11.03 12.32
C THR A 14 -8.98 9.74 11.79
N SER A 15 -9.66 9.87 10.66
CA SER A 15 -9.77 8.83 9.63
C SER A 15 -8.38 8.48 9.07
N ALA A 16 -7.53 7.90 9.91
CA ALA A 16 -6.33 7.21 9.52
C ALA A 16 -6.41 5.80 10.11
N THR A 17 -7.42 5.04 9.66
CA THR A 17 -7.13 3.63 9.43
C THR A 17 -6.11 3.62 8.29
N ALA A 18 -4.86 3.94 8.61
CA ALA A 18 -3.75 3.47 7.80
C ALA A 18 -4.06 1.98 7.62
N PHE A 19 -4.21 1.55 6.37
CA PHE A 19 -4.32 0.14 6.06
C PHE A 19 -3.00 -0.49 6.48
N ALA A 20 -2.89 -0.77 7.78
CA ALA A 20 -1.79 -1.46 8.42
C ALA A 20 -2.01 -2.93 8.10
N GLY A 21 -1.63 -3.29 6.89
CA GLY A 21 -1.93 -4.56 6.28
C GLY A 21 -0.87 -4.93 5.27
N TYR A 22 -0.77 -6.22 5.01
CA TYR A 22 0.13 -6.71 3.98
C TYR A 22 -0.27 -6.15 2.60
N SER A 23 0.71 -5.66 1.87
CA SER A 23 0.56 -5.24 0.48
C SER A 23 1.69 -5.82 -0.36
N VAL A 24 1.59 -5.73 -1.68
CA VAL A 24 2.64 -6.17 -2.60
C VAL A 24 3.02 -5.01 -3.49
N ASP A 25 4.29 -4.61 -3.45
CA ASP A 25 4.88 -3.70 -4.42
C ASP A 25 5.32 -4.50 -5.65
N VAL A 26 4.88 -4.09 -6.83
CA VAL A 26 5.16 -4.78 -8.09
C VAL A 26 5.94 -3.85 -9.01
N ARG A 27 7.12 -4.29 -9.41
CA ARG A 27 8.01 -3.55 -10.30
C ARG A 27 8.34 -4.36 -11.53
N LEU A 28 8.16 -3.72 -12.67
CA LEU A 28 8.59 -4.25 -13.96
C LEU A 28 10.02 -3.80 -14.24
N ASP A 29 10.79 -4.63 -14.95
CA ASP A 29 12.18 -4.34 -15.29
C ASP A 29 12.35 -3.16 -16.24
N LYS A 30 11.38 -2.93 -17.13
CA LYS A 30 11.38 -1.78 -18.03
C LYS A 30 10.64 -0.61 -17.39
N SER A 31 11.35 0.48 -17.17
CA SER A 31 10.80 1.70 -16.56
C SER A 31 9.72 2.38 -17.41
N ASP A 32 9.69 2.11 -18.71
CA ASP A 32 8.67 2.64 -19.62
C ASP A 32 7.40 1.77 -19.67
N GLY A 33 7.45 0.54 -19.15
CA GLY A 33 6.33 -0.40 -19.13
C GLY A 33 5.98 -1.02 -20.48
N TYR A 34 6.79 -0.85 -21.53
CA TYR A 34 6.47 -1.35 -22.88
C TYR A 34 7.30 -2.57 -23.28
N TYR A 35 6.61 -3.63 -23.70
CA TYR A 35 7.23 -4.88 -24.17
C TYR A 35 6.72 -5.24 -25.55
N LYS A 36 7.60 -5.81 -26.37
CA LYS A 36 7.24 -6.37 -27.67
C LYS A 36 7.00 -7.87 -27.55
N VAL A 37 6.32 -8.43 -28.54
CA VAL A 37 6.15 -9.88 -28.64
C VAL A 37 7.51 -10.54 -28.76
N GLY A 38 7.77 -11.53 -27.88
CA GLY A 38 9.05 -12.22 -27.81
C GLY A 38 10.05 -11.63 -26.82
N ASP A 39 9.76 -10.45 -26.24
CA ASP A 39 10.57 -9.91 -25.15
C ASP A 39 10.34 -10.72 -23.87
N GLU A 40 11.40 -10.95 -23.11
CA GLU A 40 11.31 -11.39 -21.73
C GLU A 40 10.94 -10.20 -20.84
N ALA A 41 10.02 -10.42 -19.90
CA ALA A 41 9.62 -9.45 -18.89
C ALA A 41 9.90 -10.00 -17.49
N VAL A 42 10.61 -9.23 -16.68
CA VAL A 42 10.92 -9.61 -15.29
C VAL A 42 10.06 -8.78 -14.35
N CYS A 43 9.21 -9.46 -13.60
CA CYS A 43 8.36 -8.87 -12.58
C CYS A 43 8.95 -9.16 -11.20
N THR A 44 9.26 -8.10 -10.45
CA THR A 44 9.71 -8.20 -9.06
C THR A 44 8.54 -7.85 -8.14
N ALA A 45 8.09 -8.82 -7.36
CA ALA A 45 7.06 -8.63 -6.34
C ALA A 45 7.72 -8.58 -4.95
N THR A 46 7.49 -7.51 -4.20
CA THR A 46 7.99 -7.33 -2.83
C THR A 46 6.80 -7.35 -1.87
N LEU A 47 6.78 -8.30 -0.94
CA LEU A 47 5.81 -8.29 0.16
C LEU A 47 6.14 -7.14 1.11
N MET A 48 5.14 -6.33 1.39
CA MET A 48 5.22 -5.17 2.27
C MET A 48 4.31 -5.40 3.47
N ASN A 49 4.75 -4.94 4.64
CA ASN A 49 3.98 -4.90 5.88
C ASN A 49 4.11 -3.47 6.44
N ASP A 50 2.98 -2.79 6.61
CA ASP A 50 2.92 -1.39 7.07
C ASP A 50 3.84 -0.43 6.29
N GLY A 51 3.88 -0.60 4.96
CA GLY A 51 4.66 0.24 4.05
C GLY A 51 6.16 -0.03 4.04
N LYS A 52 6.64 -1.11 4.68
CA LYS A 52 8.04 -1.54 4.68
C LYS A 52 8.17 -2.97 4.15
N PRO A 53 9.33 -3.39 3.62
CA PRO A 53 9.53 -4.79 3.22
C PRO A 53 9.32 -5.75 4.40
N ALA A 54 8.52 -6.80 4.17
CA ALA A 54 8.22 -7.85 5.14
C ALA A 54 9.38 -8.89 5.21
N VAL A 55 10.53 -8.47 5.76
CA VAL A 55 11.76 -9.28 5.76
C VAL A 55 11.59 -10.58 6.57
N GLY A 56 11.96 -11.71 5.96
CA GLY A 56 11.90 -13.03 6.60
C GLY A 56 10.53 -13.73 6.48
N GLU A 57 9.54 -13.04 5.95
CA GLU A 57 8.22 -13.59 5.69
C GLU A 57 8.16 -14.30 4.33
N LYS A 58 7.22 -15.25 4.19
CA LYS A 58 7.01 -15.98 2.94
C LYS A 58 5.86 -15.36 2.15
N LEU A 59 6.16 -14.89 0.96
CA LEU A 59 5.16 -14.59 -0.06
C LEU A 59 4.88 -15.87 -0.86
N ARG A 60 3.61 -16.30 -0.89
CA ARG A 60 3.16 -17.39 -1.76
C ARG A 60 2.66 -16.78 -3.07
N CYS A 61 3.40 -17.01 -4.15
CA CYS A 61 3.11 -16.58 -5.51
C CYS A 61 2.62 -17.75 -6.39
#